data_AF-A4UN88-F1
#
_entry.id   AF-A4UN88-F1
#
_cell.length_a   1.000
_cell.length_b   1.000
_cell.length_c   1.000
_cell.angle_alpha   90.00
_cell.angle_beta   90.00
_cell.angle_gamma   90.00
#
_symmetry.space_group_name_H-M   'P 1'
#
loop_
_entity.id
_entity.type
_entity.pdbx_description
1 polymer ?
#
loop_
_entity_poly.entity_id
_entity_poly.type
_entity_poly.pdbx_seq_one_letter_code
_entity_poly.pdbx_strand_id
1 'polypeptide(L)' 'YAVEQAHQGVFFNQGQCCTAGSRIFVEESIYEEFVKRSVERAKRRIVGSPFDPT' A
#
# COMPACT_ATOMS: atom_id res chain seq x y z
N TYR A 1 -7.61 6.17 -7.24
CA TYR A 1 -6.45 5.62 -7.98
C TYR A 1 -5.15 5.76 -7.18
N ALA A 2 -4.77 6.96 -6.69
CA ALA A 2 -3.51 7.17 -5.97
C ALA A 2 -3.25 6.21 -4.79
N VAL A 3 -4.22 6.02 -3.89
CA VAL A 3 -4.11 5.08 -2.74
C VAL A 3 -3.85 3.64 -3.18
N GLU A 4 -4.50 3.18 -4.27
CA GLU A 4 -4.31 1.82 -4.78
C GLU A 4 -2.91 1.63 -5.38
N GLN A 5 -2.42 2.60 -6.14
CA GLN A 5 -1.09 2.57 -6.74
C GLN A 5 0.01 2.65 -5.69
N ALA A 6 -0.16 3.52 -4.68
CA ALA A 6 0.70 3.57 -3.51
C ALA A 6 0.77 2.21 -2.80
N HIS A 7 -0.39 1.59 -2.56
CA HIS A 7 -0.48 0.28 -1.91
C HIS A 7 0.24 -0.81 -2.73
N GLN A 8 -0.02 -0.89 -4.03
CA GLN A 8 0.69 -1.85 -4.90
C GLN A 8 2.18 -1.57 -4.96
N GLY A 9 2.58 -0.31 -5.13
CA GLY A 9 3.98 0.08 -5.27
C GLY A 9 4.86 -0.33 -4.09
N VAL A 10 4.33 -0.36 -2.87
CA VAL A 10 5.09 -0.75 -1.68
C VAL A 10 4.85 -2.20 -1.24
N PHE A 11 3.65 -2.75 -1.42
CA PHE A 11 3.31 -4.09 -0.91
C PHE A 11 3.35 -5.19 -1.97
N PHE A 12 3.57 -4.87 -3.25
CA PHE A 12 3.82 -5.88 -4.27
C PHE A 12 5.03 -6.74 -3.88
N ASN A 13 4.90 -8.06 -4.04
CA ASN A 13 5.93 -9.04 -3.64
C ASN A 13 6.48 -8.81 -2.23
N GLN A 14 5.60 -8.50 -1.26
CA GLN A 14 5.98 -8.19 0.12
C GLN A 14 6.97 -7.01 0.26
N GLY A 15 7.03 -6.12 -0.74
CA GLY A 15 8.03 -5.06 -0.82
C GLY A 15 9.41 -5.53 -1.27
N GLN A 16 9.59 -6.82 -1.58
CA GLN A 16 10.81 -7.40 -2.14
C GLN A 16 10.89 -7.11 -3.64
N CYS A 17 10.91 -5.82 -3.97
CA CYS A 17 11.05 -5.30 -5.32
C CYS A 17 12.04 -4.12 -5.25
N CYS A 18 13.05 -4.10 -6.11
CA CYS A 18 14.06 -3.03 -6.10
C CYS A 18 13.46 -1.65 -6.40
N THR A 19 12.31 -1.61 -7.06
CA THR A 19 11.55 -0.39 -7.39
C THR A 19 10.38 -0.14 -6.44
N ALA A 20 10.37 -0.77 -5.25
CA ALA A 20 9.30 -0.59 -4.29
C ALA A 20 9.19 0.89 -3.86
N GLY A 21 7.96 1.41 -3.90
CA GLY A 21 7.60 2.77 -3.52
C GLY A 21 7.58 2.96 -2.00
N SER A 22 8.73 2.81 -1.33
CA SER A 22 8.86 2.86 0.15
C SER A 22 8.58 4.23 0.77
N ARG A 23 8.53 5.29 -0.05
CA ARG A 23 8.24 6.66 0.37
C ARG A 23 7.24 7.30 -0.59
N ILE A 24 6.24 7.98 -0.05
CA ILE A 24 5.22 8.69 -0.81
C ILE A 24 5.17 10.12 -0.26
N PHE A 25 5.35 11.09 -1.15
CA PHE A 25 5.12 12.50 -0.84
C PHE A 25 3.68 12.85 -1.17
N VAL A 26 3.00 13.50 -0.23
CA VAL A 26 1.59 13.87 -0.34
C VAL A 26 1.49 15.35 -0.03
N GLU A 27 0.74 16.07 -0.86
CA GLU A 27 0.51 17.50 -0.68
C GLU A 27 -0.34 17.76 0.57
N GLU A 28 -0.03 18.85 1.29
CA GLU A 28 -0.54 19.14 2.63
C GLU A 28 -2.07 19.15 2.70
N SER A 29 -2.74 19.76 1.71
CA SER A 29 -4.21 19.88 1.69
C SER A 29 -4.96 18.54 1.63
N ILE A 30 -4.29 17.46 1.21
CA ILE A 30 -4.88 16.12 1.09
C ILE A 30 -4.21 15.06 1.99
N TYR A 31 -3.23 15.44 2.80
CA TYR A 31 -2.41 14.51 3.58
C TYR A 31 -3.25 13.59 4.47
N GLU A 32 -4.09 14.18 5.32
CA GLU A 32 -4.91 13.45 6.30
C GLU A 32 -5.85 12.44 5.63
N GLU A 33 -6.54 12.86 4.57
CA GLU A 33 -7.47 11.98 3.84
C GLU A 33 -6.74 10.87 3.09
N PHE A 34 -5.58 11.18 2.50
CA PHE A 34 -4.75 10.17 1.84
C PHE A 34 -4.25 9.12 2.83
N VAL A 35 -3.74 9.55 4.00
CA VAL A 35 -3.25 8.66 5.05
C VAL A 35 -4.38 7.77 5.57
N LYS A 36 -5.54 8.35 5.90
CA LYS A 36 -6.71 7.61 6.37
C LYS A 36 -7.09 6.49 5.39
N ARG A 37 -7.28 6.83 4.12
CA ARG A 37 -7.64 5.87 3.08
C ARG A 37 -6.55 4.83 2.83
N SER A 38 -5.28 5.21 2.94
CA SER A 38 -4.15 4.28 2.81
C SER A 38 -4.12 3.26 3.93
N VAL A 39 -4.38 3.68 5.18
CA VAL A 39 -4.51 2.79 6.34
C VAL A 39 -5.70 1.85 6.18
N GLU A 40 -6.87 2.37 5.79
CA GLU A 40 -8.05 1.53 5.53
C GLU A 40 -7.79 0.48 4.45
N ARG A 41 -7.09 0.85 3.38
CA ARG A 41 -6.70 -0.07 2.31
C ARG A 41 -5.69 -1.12 2.76
N ALA A 42 -4.70 -0.72 3.57
CA ALA A 42 -3.70 -1.62 4.13
C ALA A 42 -4.31 -2.65 5.08
N LYS A 43 -5.25 -2.24 5.95
CA LYS A 43 -5.97 -3.12 6.89
C LYS A 43 -6.78 -4.23 6.20
N ARG A 44 -7.18 -4.03 4.94
CA ARG A 44 -7.92 -5.03 4.14
C ARG A 44 -7.02 -6.05 3.46
N ARG A 45 -5.69 -5.88 3.52
CA ARG A 45 -4.75 -6.81 2.89
C ARG A 45 -4.68 -8.11 3.70
N ILE A 46 -4.86 -9.24 3.03
CA ILE A 46 -4.61 -10.56 3.60
C ILE A 46 -3.11 -10.83 3.55
N VAL A 47 -2.54 -11.18 4.70
CA VAL A 47 -1.14 -11.61 4.83
C VAL A 47 -1.18 -13.06 5.31
N GLY A 48 -0.63 -13.96 4.50
CA GLY A 48 -0.70 -15.40 4.73
C GLY A 48 0.33 -16.17 3.92
N SER A 49 0.25 -17.49 3.98
CA SER A 49 1.13 -18.36 3.19
C SER A 49 0.79 -18.22 1.70
N PRO A 50 1.80 -18.09 0.81
CA PRO A 50 1.55 -18.11 -0.64
C PRO A 50 1.10 -19.48 -1.15
N PHE A 51 1.20 -20.52 -0.31
CA PHE A 51 0.70 -21.87 -0.58
C PHE A 51 -0.67 -22.14 0.04
N ASP A 52 -1.26 -21.16 0.74
CA ASP A 52 -2.63 -21.25 1.24
C ASP A 52 -3.59 -21.14 0.03
N PRO A 53 -4.48 -22.13 -0.19
CA PRO A 53 -5.41 -22.08 -1.32
C PRO A 53 -6.59 -21.12 -1.13
N THR A 54 -6.75 -20.51 0.05
CA THR A 54 -7.87 -19.58 0.36
C THR A 54 -7.61 -18.13 -0.03
#